data_AF-A0A1G1HAW3-F1
#
_entry.id   AF-A0A1G1HAW3-F1
#
_cell.length_a   1.000
_cell.length_b   1.000
_cell.length_c   1.000
_cell.angle_alpha   90.00
_cell.angle_beta   90.00
_cell.angle_gamma   90.00
#
_symmetry.space_group_name_H-M   'P 1'
#
loop_
_entity.id
_entity.type
_entity.pdbx_description
1 polymer ?
#
loop_
_entity_poly.entity_id
_entity_poly.type
_entity_poly.pdbx_seq_one_letter_code
_entity_poly.pdbx_strand_id
1 'polypeptide(L)'
;MPVFTMSLTMSRKTKIIIAAAVVVFLAGIAVLVRYVKPLVPTSSVRVIYSEGEEFKDDAAAYKRLFRRNVVFLYFPGARSAPKWWGIDFNGMTIYPLHPPSRIFSLHYVVTGKPVGMSIDSAAQSDEWTWQFTKNEASFSKNGFACMVQVKSRR
;
A
#
# COMPACT_ATOMS: atom_id res chain seq x y z
N MET A 1 52.76 -4.47 35.84
CA MET A 1 51.40 -4.02 36.22
C MET A 1 50.41 -5.11 35.84
N PRO A 2 49.64 -5.70 36.77
CA PRO A 2 48.63 -6.68 36.38
C PRO A 2 47.41 -5.98 35.78
N VAL A 3 47.01 -6.42 34.59
CA VAL A 3 45.78 -6.00 33.92
C VAL A 3 44.65 -6.84 34.50
N PHE A 4 43.80 -6.24 35.34
CA PHE A 4 42.56 -6.88 35.78
C PHE A 4 41.57 -6.88 34.63
N THR A 5 41.49 -7.98 33.89
CA THR A 5 40.36 -8.25 33.00
C THR A 5 39.15 -8.56 33.86
N MET A 6 38.33 -7.55 34.10
CA MET A 6 37.03 -7.69 34.76
C MET A 6 36.10 -8.47 33.82
N SER A 7 36.08 -9.81 33.92
CA SER A 7 35.06 -10.59 33.23
C SER A 7 33.74 -10.36 33.97
N LEU A 8 32.84 -9.60 33.34
CA LEU A 8 31.46 -9.46 33.81
C LEU A 8 30.75 -10.80 33.59
N THR A 9 30.90 -11.72 34.53
CA THR A 9 30.19 -12.99 34.54
C THR A 9 28.71 -12.71 34.81
N MET A 10 27.93 -12.49 33.74
CA MET A 10 26.48 -12.33 33.85
C MET A 10 25.86 -13.57 34.52
N SER A 11 25.08 -13.33 35.58
CA SER A 11 24.32 -14.37 36.27
C SER A 11 23.41 -15.12 35.29
N ARG A 12 23.23 -16.43 35.52
CA ARG A 12 22.36 -17.30 34.70
C ARG A 12 20.94 -16.72 34.59
N LYS A 13 20.43 -16.09 35.65
CA LYS A 13 19.13 -15.42 35.69
C LYS A 13 19.08 -14.25 34.69
N THR A 14 20.11 -13.42 34.65
CA THR A 14 20.22 -12.28 33.72
C THR A 14 20.26 -12.75 32.26
N LYS A 15 20.99 -13.83 31.96
CA LYS A 15 21.03 -14.41 30.61
C LYS A 15 19.65 -14.89 30.15
N ILE A 16 18.90 -15.55 31.04
CA ILE A 16 17.54 -16.02 30.75
C ILE A 16 16.59 -14.84 30.49
N ILE A 17 16.67 -13.78 31.30
CA ILE A 17 15.84 -12.57 31.11
C ILE A 17 16.13 -11.91 29.77
N ILE A 18 17.41 -11.74 29.41
CA ILE A 18 17.80 -11.16 28.12
C ILE A 18 17.32 -12.03 26.97
N ALA A 19 17.51 -13.36 27.05
CA ALA A 19 17.04 -14.28 26.03
C ALA A 19 15.52 -14.20 25.84
N ALA A 20 14.75 -14.16 26.94
CA ALA A 20 13.30 -13.99 26.89
C ALA A 20 12.90 -12.65 26.26
N ALA A 21 13.56 -11.55 26.64
CA ALA A 21 13.31 -10.24 26.07
C ALA A 21 13.57 -10.20 24.55
N VAL A 22 14.66 -10.83 24.09
CA VAL A 22 14.98 -10.95 22.66
C VAL A 22 13.91 -11.75 21.92
N VAL A 23 13.45 -12.87 22.49
CA VAL A 23 12.38 -13.68 21.87
C VAL A 23 11.07 -12.88 21.75
N VAL A 24 10.67 -12.16 22.80
CA VAL A 24 9.48 -11.31 22.78
C VAL A 24 9.61 -10.19 21.75
N PHE A 25 10.78 -9.56 21.67
CA PHE A 25 11.05 -8.51 20.68
C PHE A 25 10.97 -9.03 19.25
N LEU A 26 11.59 -10.18 18.96
CA LEU A 26 11.54 -10.83 17.65
C LEU A 26 10.10 -11.27 17.29
N ALA A 27 9.35 -11.79 18.25
CA ALA A 27 7.93 -12.11 18.05
C ALA A 27 7.11 -10.86 17.72
N GLY A 28 7.35 -9.74 18.42
CA GLY A 28 6.74 -8.45 18.13
C GLY A 28 7.04 -7.95 16.71
N ILE A 29 8.30 -8.04 16.28
CA ILE A 29 8.71 -7.69 14.91
C ILE A 29 8.01 -8.61 13.89
N ALA A 30 7.95 -9.92 14.15
CA ALA A 30 7.30 -10.87 13.25
C ALA A 30 5.81 -10.53 13.06
N VAL A 31 5.11 -10.17 14.14
CA VAL A 31 3.73 -9.68 14.08
C VAL A 31 3.65 -8.39 13.27
N LEU A 32 4.51 -7.40 13.55
CA LEU A 32 4.53 -6.14 12.81
C LEU A 32 4.73 -6.38 11.31
N VAL A 33 5.74 -7.15 10.91
CA VAL A 33 6.02 -7.49 9.51
C VAL A 33 4.86 -8.25 8.87
N ARG A 34 4.15 -9.08 9.64
CA ARG A 34 2.96 -9.81 9.16
C ARG A 34 1.81 -8.88 8.83
N TYR A 35 1.49 -7.92 9.72
CA TYR A 35 0.28 -7.11 9.62
C TYR A 35 0.47 -5.72 9.01
N VAL A 36 1.66 -5.15 9.08
CA VAL A 36 2.00 -3.83 8.55
C VAL A 36 2.75 -4.00 7.24
N LYS A 37 2.13 -3.57 6.14
CA LYS A 37 2.72 -3.64 4.81
C LYS A 37 3.08 -2.23 4.34
N PRO A 38 4.38 -1.88 4.31
CA PRO A 38 4.79 -0.58 3.81
C PRO A 38 4.54 -0.48 2.31
N LEU A 39 4.11 0.69 1.89
CA LEU A 39 3.90 1.08 0.51
C LEU A 39 5.14 1.79 0.01
N VAL A 40 5.64 1.35 -1.14
CA VAL A 40 6.78 1.95 -1.83
C VAL A 40 6.33 2.51 -3.17
N PRO A 41 6.85 3.67 -3.61
CA PRO A 41 6.56 4.21 -4.93
C PRO A 41 6.87 3.17 -6.02
N THR A 42 6.06 3.16 -7.08
CA THR A 42 6.29 2.27 -8.22
C THR A 42 6.15 3.03 -9.53
N SER A 43 7.08 2.76 -10.45
CA SER A 43 7.03 3.23 -11.84
C SER A 43 6.46 2.20 -12.80
N SER A 44 6.00 1.04 -12.29
CA SER A 44 5.54 -0.12 -13.08
C SER A 44 4.17 0.07 -13.73
N VAL A 45 3.47 1.14 -13.39
CA VAL A 45 2.25 1.55 -14.07
C VAL A 45 2.42 2.98 -14.58
N ARG A 46 1.69 3.31 -15.64
CA ARG A 46 1.42 4.67 -16.08
C ARG A 46 -0.02 4.99 -15.68
N VAL A 47 -0.22 6.17 -15.11
CA VAL A 47 -1.53 6.64 -14.65
C VAL A 47 -1.83 7.92 -15.41
N ILE A 48 -3.01 8.01 -15.99
CA ILE A 48 -3.49 9.21 -16.68
C ILE A 48 -4.88 9.45 -16.10
N TYR A 49 -5.14 10.66 -15.61
CA TYR A 49 -6.46 11.01 -15.15
C TYR A 49 -6.83 12.43 -15.55
N SER A 50 -8.14 12.64 -15.70
CA SER A 50 -8.74 13.92 -16.00
C SER A 50 -9.93 14.18 -15.10
N GLU A 51 -10.24 15.46 -14.92
CA GLU A 51 -11.40 15.91 -14.19
C GLU A 51 -12.04 17.11 -14.89
N GLY A 52 -13.27 16.95 -15.38
CA GLY A 52 -13.89 17.89 -16.30
C GLY A 52 -13.10 17.95 -17.61
N GLU A 53 -12.61 19.13 -17.97
CA GLU A 53 -11.79 19.36 -19.16
C GLU A 53 -10.28 19.37 -18.86
N GLU A 54 -9.89 19.25 -17.58
CA GLU A 54 -8.48 19.35 -17.14
C GLU A 54 -7.80 17.97 -17.06
N PHE A 55 -6.65 17.83 -17.70
CA PHE A 55 -5.73 16.70 -17.49
C PHE A 55 -4.75 17.00 -16.36
N LYS A 56 -4.54 16.03 -15.47
CA LYS A 56 -3.65 16.15 -14.31
C LYS A 56 -2.60 15.04 -14.33
N ASP A 57 -1.36 15.38 -14.01
CA ASP A 57 -0.20 14.46 -14.06
C ASP A 57 0.50 14.34 -12.69
N ASP A 58 -0.20 14.67 -11.61
CA ASP A 58 0.27 14.60 -10.22
C ASP A 58 -0.05 13.24 -9.55
N ALA A 59 -0.53 12.27 -10.31
CA ALA A 59 -0.90 10.96 -9.79
C ALA A 59 0.34 10.17 -9.34
N ALA A 60 0.30 9.64 -8.11
CA ALA A 60 1.35 8.79 -7.56
C ALA A 60 0.89 7.33 -7.45
N ALA A 61 1.75 6.40 -7.83
CA ALA A 61 1.49 4.97 -7.74
C ALA A 61 2.41 4.29 -6.71
N TYR A 62 1.85 3.40 -5.91
CA TYR A 62 2.56 2.65 -4.88
C TYR A 62 2.24 1.15 -4.94
N LYS A 63 3.15 0.32 -4.43
CA LYS A 63 2.96 -1.13 -4.23
C LYS A 63 3.36 -1.51 -2.82
N ARG A 64 2.83 -2.62 -2.31
CA ARG A 64 3.32 -3.18 -1.03
C ARG A 64 4.72 -3.74 -1.26
N LEU A 65 5.66 -3.46 -0.36
CA LEU A 65 7.06 -3.89 -0.46
C LEU A 65 7.21 -5.40 -0.71
N PHE A 66 6.38 -6.22 -0.05
CA PHE A 66 6.45 -7.68 -0.10
C PHE A 66 5.28 -8.36 -0.84
N ARG A 67 4.34 -7.60 -1.41
CA ARG A 67 3.20 -8.15 -2.18
C ARG A 67 2.91 -7.29 -3.40
N ARG A 68 2.94 -7.88 -4.59
CA ARG A 68 2.86 -7.14 -5.86
C ARG A 68 1.47 -7.02 -6.46
N ASN A 69 0.46 -7.62 -5.85
CA ASN A 69 -0.84 -7.86 -6.50
C ASN A 69 -1.68 -6.60 -6.65
N VAL A 70 -1.59 -5.67 -5.69
CA VAL A 70 -2.42 -4.46 -5.66
C VAL A 70 -1.56 -3.24 -5.89
N VAL A 71 -1.99 -2.40 -6.83
CA VAL A 71 -1.45 -1.07 -7.07
C VAL A 71 -2.31 -0.06 -6.31
N PHE A 72 -1.65 0.80 -5.54
CA PHE A 72 -2.27 1.86 -4.75
C PHE A 72 -2.03 3.17 -5.49
N LEU A 73 -3.09 3.84 -5.89
CA LEU A 73 -3.03 5.12 -6.57
C LEU A 73 -3.41 6.24 -5.63
N TYR A 74 -2.73 7.36 -5.76
CA TYR A 74 -3.00 8.60 -5.05
C TYR A 74 -3.17 9.74 -6.06
N PHE A 75 -4.31 10.41 -6.00
CA PHE A 75 -4.66 11.57 -6.83
C PHE A 75 -4.79 12.80 -5.93
N PRO A 76 -3.71 13.59 -5.75
CA PRO A 76 -3.73 14.76 -4.86
C PRO A 76 -4.76 15.80 -5.29
N GLY A 77 -4.83 16.04 -6.61
CA GLY A 77 -5.67 17.04 -7.26
C GLY A 77 -7.11 16.63 -7.56
N ALA A 78 -7.53 15.38 -7.28
CA ALA A 78 -8.91 14.94 -7.50
C ALA A 78 -9.88 15.65 -6.53
N ARG A 79 -10.93 16.28 -7.06
CA ARG A 79 -11.98 16.94 -6.25
C ARG A 79 -13.26 16.11 -6.16
N SER A 80 -13.63 15.45 -7.25
CA SER A 80 -14.90 14.73 -7.44
C SER A 80 -14.77 13.23 -7.20
N ALA A 81 -13.57 12.76 -6.87
CA ALA A 81 -13.24 11.35 -6.63
C ALA A 81 -12.46 11.17 -5.31
N PRO A 82 -12.54 9.99 -4.68
CA PRO A 82 -11.62 9.60 -3.61
C PRO A 82 -10.16 9.80 -4.03
N LYS A 83 -9.34 10.30 -3.11
CA LYS A 83 -7.91 10.54 -3.42
C LYS A 83 -7.10 9.25 -3.51
N TRP A 84 -7.54 8.19 -2.84
CA TRP A 84 -6.82 6.92 -2.80
C TRP A 84 -7.65 5.81 -3.43
N TRP A 85 -6.99 5.02 -4.26
CA TRP A 85 -7.60 3.92 -5.01
C TRP A 85 -6.72 2.67 -4.97
N GLY A 86 -7.36 1.50 -4.93
CA GLY A 86 -6.71 0.20 -5.04
C GLY A 86 -7.14 -0.45 -6.34
N ILE A 87 -6.15 -0.94 -7.07
CA ILE A 87 -6.37 -1.71 -8.31
C ILE A 87 -5.71 -3.06 -8.13
N ASP A 88 -6.54 -4.10 -8.11
CA ASP A 88 -6.09 -5.49 -8.19
C ASP A 88 -6.32 -6.00 -9.61
N PHE A 89 -5.24 -6.02 -10.40
CA PHE A 89 -5.28 -6.54 -11.78
C PHE A 89 -5.56 -8.05 -11.84
N ASN A 90 -5.22 -8.82 -10.80
CA ASN A 90 -5.49 -10.26 -10.77
C ASN A 90 -6.95 -10.53 -10.42
N GLY A 91 -7.49 -9.77 -9.46
CA GLY A 91 -8.88 -9.84 -9.06
C GLY A 91 -9.84 -9.10 -10.00
N MET A 92 -9.31 -8.33 -10.95
CA MET A 92 -10.08 -7.40 -11.81
C MET A 92 -11.00 -6.49 -10.98
N THR A 93 -10.47 -5.92 -9.90
CA THR A 93 -11.23 -5.05 -9.00
C THR A 93 -10.56 -3.69 -8.85
N ILE A 94 -11.39 -2.64 -8.89
CA ILE A 94 -11.04 -1.26 -8.55
C ILE A 94 -11.88 -0.90 -7.35
N TYR A 95 -11.27 -0.26 -6.36
CA TYR A 95 -11.99 0.16 -5.16
C TYR A 95 -11.39 1.41 -4.55
N PRO A 96 -12.22 2.30 -4.00
CA PRO A 96 -11.75 3.47 -3.27
C PRO A 96 -11.12 3.03 -1.95
N LEU A 97 -10.02 3.67 -1.56
CA LEU A 97 -9.34 3.40 -0.30
C LEU A 97 -9.49 4.56 0.66
N HIS A 98 -9.49 4.22 1.94
CA HIS A 98 -9.12 5.19 2.95
C HIS A 98 -7.63 5.55 2.83
N PRO A 99 -7.24 6.77 3.23
CA PRO A 99 -5.84 7.15 3.30
C PRO A 99 -5.01 6.11 4.07
N PRO A 100 -3.91 5.59 3.50
CA PRO A 100 -3.00 4.72 4.21
C PRO A 100 -2.50 5.39 5.48
N SER A 101 -2.20 4.59 6.51
CA SER A 101 -1.58 5.13 7.72
C SER A 101 -0.13 5.54 7.43
N ARG A 102 0.37 6.51 8.18
CA ARG A 102 1.70 7.10 7.97
C ARG A 102 2.51 7.06 9.26
N ILE A 103 3.71 6.50 9.19
CA ILE A 103 4.73 6.58 10.22
C ILE A 103 5.95 7.22 9.55
N PHE A 104 6.39 8.38 10.05
CA PHE A 104 7.39 9.23 9.42
C PHE A 104 7.03 9.58 7.95
N SER A 105 7.90 9.24 6.98
CA SER A 105 7.68 9.44 5.55
C SER A 105 7.09 8.22 4.83
N LEU A 106 6.87 7.11 5.54
CA LEU A 106 6.46 5.84 4.96
C LEU A 106 4.94 5.64 5.09
N HIS A 107 4.27 5.43 3.97
CA HIS A 107 2.87 4.99 3.95
C HIS A 107 2.82 3.47 4.21
N TYR A 108 1.82 3.01 4.96
CA TYR A 108 1.60 1.59 5.17
C TYR A 108 0.11 1.26 5.26
N VAL A 109 -0.20 0.01 4.92
CA VAL A 109 -1.54 -0.57 5.06
C VAL A 109 -1.51 -1.70 6.07
N VAL A 110 -2.54 -1.74 6.92
CA VAL A 110 -2.74 -2.79 7.92
C VAL A 110 -3.70 -3.82 7.34
N THR A 111 -3.27 -5.08 7.24
CA THR A 111 -4.02 -6.16 6.55
C THR A 111 -5.43 -6.44 7.12
N GLY A 112 -5.77 -5.93 8.30
CA GLY A 112 -7.07 -6.11 8.95
C GLY A 112 -8.06 -4.94 8.80
N LYS A 113 -7.68 -3.81 8.19
CA LYS A 113 -8.63 -2.76 7.83
C LYS A 113 -9.15 -3.05 6.41
N PRO A 114 -10.48 -3.15 6.18
CA PRO A 114 -11.02 -3.34 4.84
C PRO A 114 -10.49 -2.20 3.98
N VAL A 115 -9.68 -2.54 2.98
CA VAL A 115 -8.92 -1.49 2.27
C VAL A 115 -9.79 -0.77 1.26
N GLY A 116 -10.94 -1.33 0.86
CA GLY A 116 -12.01 -0.59 0.20
C GLY A 116 -13.24 -1.45 -0.01
N MET A 117 -14.33 -0.79 -0.40
CA MET A 117 -15.55 -1.43 -0.85
C MET A 117 -15.34 -1.83 -2.32
N SER A 118 -15.52 -3.11 -2.66
CA SER A 118 -15.53 -3.53 -4.06
C SER A 118 -16.60 -2.73 -4.77
N ILE A 119 -16.30 -2.18 -5.93
CA ILE A 119 -17.34 -1.58 -6.74
C ILE A 119 -17.98 -2.71 -7.57
N ASP A 120 -19.31 -2.80 -7.58
CA ASP A 120 -20.07 -3.90 -8.21
C ASP A 120 -20.22 -3.73 -9.72
N SER A 121 -19.84 -4.75 -10.51
CA SER A 121 -19.65 -4.64 -11.97
C SER A 121 -20.90 -4.36 -12.83
N ALA A 122 -22.07 -4.22 -12.20
CA ALA A 122 -23.34 -4.00 -12.88
C ALA A 122 -23.75 -2.52 -12.75
N ALA A 123 -23.07 -1.62 -13.47
CA ALA A 123 -23.25 -0.18 -13.29
C ALA A 123 -24.70 0.29 -13.60
N GLN A 124 -25.37 0.82 -12.57
CA GLN A 124 -26.51 1.73 -12.71
C GLN A 124 -26.04 3.15 -13.05
N SER A 125 -26.94 4.04 -13.49
CA SER A 125 -26.59 5.37 -14.04
C SER A 125 -25.95 6.37 -13.06
N ASP A 126 -25.81 6.03 -11.78
CA ASP A 126 -25.08 6.81 -10.76
C ASP A 126 -23.95 5.98 -10.09
N GLU A 127 -23.49 4.92 -10.74
CA GLU A 127 -22.36 4.13 -10.23
C GLU A 127 -21.09 4.43 -11.00
N TRP A 128 -19.94 4.12 -10.39
CA TRP A 128 -18.68 4.17 -11.12
C TRP A 128 -18.74 3.23 -12.31
N THR A 129 -18.20 3.64 -13.43
CA THR A 129 -17.99 2.75 -14.58
C THR A 129 -16.53 2.36 -14.60
N TRP A 130 -16.23 1.10 -14.93
CA TRP A 130 -14.86 0.66 -15.13
C TRP A 130 -14.75 -0.40 -16.21
N GLN A 131 -13.55 -0.49 -16.76
CA GLN A 131 -13.17 -1.50 -17.73
C GLN A 131 -11.81 -2.06 -17.36
N PHE A 132 -11.65 -3.37 -17.53
CA PHE A 132 -10.39 -4.07 -17.35
C PHE A 132 -9.95 -4.73 -18.65
N THR A 133 -8.65 -4.68 -18.89
CA THR A 133 -7.95 -5.58 -19.81
C THR A 133 -6.78 -6.21 -19.05
N LYS A 134 -6.05 -7.13 -19.69
CA LYS A 134 -4.86 -7.75 -19.08
C LYS A 134 -3.79 -6.74 -18.65
N ASN A 135 -3.74 -5.57 -19.29
CA ASN A 135 -2.69 -4.58 -19.10
C ASN A 135 -3.21 -3.19 -18.73
N GLU A 136 -4.53 -3.01 -18.65
CA GLU A 136 -5.15 -1.71 -18.44
C GLU A 136 -6.35 -1.82 -17.51
N ALA A 137 -6.53 -0.81 -16.68
CA ALA A 137 -7.75 -0.58 -15.92
C ALA A 137 -8.17 0.86 -16.14
N SER A 138 -9.42 1.10 -16.51
CA SER A 138 -9.98 2.44 -16.62
C SER A 138 -11.24 2.54 -15.77
N PHE A 139 -11.48 3.72 -15.20
CA PHE A 139 -12.67 3.99 -14.40
C PHE A 139 -13.07 5.46 -14.46
N SER A 140 -14.38 5.72 -14.42
CA SER A 140 -14.92 7.08 -14.50
C SER A 140 -16.22 7.26 -13.74
N LYS A 141 -16.45 8.47 -13.23
CA LYS A 141 -17.70 8.93 -12.62
C LYS A 141 -17.71 10.46 -12.52
N ASN A 142 -18.85 11.11 -12.78
CA ASN A 142 -19.10 12.53 -12.49
C ASN A 142 -17.97 13.48 -12.92
N GLY A 143 -17.53 13.36 -14.18
CA GLY A 143 -16.48 14.20 -14.75
C GLY A 143 -15.05 13.77 -14.39
N PHE A 144 -14.84 12.82 -13.48
CA PHE A 144 -13.55 12.17 -13.27
C PHE A 144 -13.40 10.98 -14.22
N ALA A 145 -12.25 10.88 -14.89
CA ALA A 145 -11.85 9.70 -15.63
C ALA A 145 -10.40 9.36 -15.33
N CYS A 146 -10.09 8.07 -15.18
CA CYS A 146 -8.75 7.58 -14.94
C CYS A 146 -8.48 6.35 -15.79
N MET A 147 -7.26 6.25 -16.31
CA MET A 147 -6.73 5.11 -17.03
C MET A 147 -5.37 4.73 -16.44
N VAL A 148 -5.18 3.44 -16.22
CA VAL A 148 -4.00 2.88 -15.54
C VAL A 148 -3.47 1.75 -16.39
N GLN A 149 -2.27 1.95 -16.93
CA GLN A 149 -1.62 1.01 -17.84
C GLN A 149 -0.42 0.35 -17.18
N VAL A 150 -0.36 -0.97 -17.19
CA VAL A 150 0.81 -1.73 -16.74
C VAL A 150 1.92 -1.55 -17.79
N LYS A 151 3.08 -1.04 -17.36
CA LYS A 151 4.23 -0.93 -18.25
C LYS A 151 4.77 -2.35 -18.49
N SER A 152 4.72 -2.79 -19.75
CA SER A 152 5.39 -4.02 -20.17
C SER A 152 6.88 -3.92 -19.81
N ARG A 153 7.43 -4.96 -19.16
CA ARG A 153 8.87 -5.06 -18.94
C ARG A 153 9.51 -5.30 -20.31
N ARG A 154 10.14 -4.26 -20.87
CA ARG A 154 11.16 -4.45 -21.91
C ARG A 154 12.42 -5.00 -21.27
#